data_AF-R7GMK5-F1
#
_entry.id   AF-R7GMK5-F1
#
_cell.length_a   1.000
_cell.length_b   1.000
_cell.length_c   1.000
_cell.angle_alpha   90.00
_cell.angle_beta   90.00
_cell.angle_gamma   90.00
#
_symmetry.space_group_name_H-M   'P 1'
#
loop_
_entity.id
_entity.type
_entity.pdbx_description
1 polymer ?
#
loop_
_entity_poly.entity_id
_entity_poly.type
_entity_poly.pdbx_seq_one_letter_code
_entity_poly.pdbx_strand_id
1 'polypeptide(L)'
;MIQFFKNNIEPRKKLRTAEIIVLIALVLGSIISLCVGLKEVHSNPGKVDYVQSIVMKRNTQDEDYSSDNTVCDVTYSKGDKQLVVSYSYEEYTQLKNKTITAYEFKTSNGTDLYFDHKDVSQKEVKHSYKQVMANKTMYIFNLASSLFILSLSLALMLLFSKQFTTYEKSWFMTIMVLATIFAVAFPEESANGVNGIVIMLLYLLDTFLNILCELLISKQSRYNFLVSVAVEIAEIAMCIVLMYRFATMVTTLFFWLPIDIISYINWSKHKDEEEDELTMVRKLKGYQEVLVIVGIFVWTIVVGYFISGLDIATDFYTNKTLETWIIYIDACASAVGIANGLFIFFRLREQWIAWYICAALEAIINILSGQYVLLILKLGYFTNTTYGYIKWTKYIREHQKTNEKLSLF
;
A
#
# COMPACT_ATOMS: atom_id res chain seq x y z
N MET A 1 29.11 5.21 -12.18
CA MET A 1 27.67 4.98 -12.41
C MET A 1 27.37 4.41 -13.81
N ILE A 2 27.73 5.09 -14.92
CA ILE A 2 27.46 4.61 -16.30
C ILE A 2 28.10 3.24 -16.61
N GLN A 3 29.33 2.99 -16.15
CA GLN A 3 30.04 1.74 -16.40
C GLN A 3 29.47 0.56 -15.59
N PHE A 4 28.94 0.84 -14.39
CA PHE A 4 28.24 -0.15 -13.56
C PHE A 4 26.94 -0.63 -14.23
N PHE A 5 26.11 0.30 -14.72
CA PHE A 5 24.90 -0.07 -15.46
C PHE A 5 25.20 -0.79 -16.78
N LYS A 6 26.23 -0.36 -17.54
CA LYS A 6 26.66 -1.09 -18.74
C LYS A 6 27.06 -2.54 -18.45
N ASN A 7 27.60 -2.80 -17.26
CA ASN A 7 28.00 -4.13 -16.85
C ASN A 7 26.84 -4.99 -16.35
N ASN A 8 25.74 -4.40 -15.87
CA ASN A 8 24.61 -5.12 -15.26
C ASN A 8 23.34 -5.17 -16.11
N ILE A 9 23.30 -4.41 -17.22
CA ILE A 9 22.18 -4.38 -18.16
C ILE A 9 21.95 -5.74 -18.85
N GLU A 10 20.73 -5.96 -19.33
CA GLU A 10 20.34 -7.16 -20.06
C GLU A 10 21.33 -7.51 -21.18
N PRO A 11 22.03 -8.67 -21.08
CA PRO A 11 23.05 -9.05 -22.04
C PRO A 11 22.47 -9.44 -23.40
N ARG A 12 21.23 -9.96 -23.47
CA ARG A 12 20.60 -10.37 -24.72
C ARG A 12 20.06 -9.15 -25.46
N LYS A 13 20.78 -8.73 -26.51
CA LYS A 13 20.45 -7.54 -27.32
C LYS A 13 18.99 -7.49 -27.78
N LYS A 14 18.42 -8.61 -28.26
CA LYS A 14 17.02 -8.67 -28.71
C LYS A 14 16.03 -8.43 -27.57
N LEU A 15 16.25 -9.06 -26.42
CA LEU A 15 15.39 -8.90 -25.24
C LEU A 15 15.47 -7.47 -24.71
N ARG A 16 16.69 -6.94 -24.56
CA ARG A 16 16.93 -5.55 -24.16
C ARG A 16 16.20 -4.55 -25.07
N THR A 17 16.25 -4.74 -26.38
CA THR A 17 15.52 -3.87 -27.32
C THR A 17 14.01 -3.96 -27.10
N ALA A 18 13.46 -5.16 -26.92
CA ALA A 18 12.04 -5.35 -26.64
C ALA A 18 11.63 -4.68 -25.32
N GLU A 19 12.40 -4.87 -24.24
CA GLU A 19 12.17 -4.23 -22.94
C GLU A 19 12.22 -2.70 -23.03
N ILE A 20 13.15 -2.12 -23.80
CA ILE A 20 13.22 -0.67 -24.02
C ILE A 20 11.97 -0.17 -24.76
N ILE A 21 11.51 -0.89 -25.79
CA ILE A 21 10.30 -0.52 -26.54
C ILE A 21 9.08 -0.54 -25.60
N VAL A 22 8.94 -1.59 -24.80
CA VAL A 22 7.86 -1.70 -23.80
C VAL A 22 7.96 -0.59 -22.77
N LEU A 23 9.16 -0.30 -22.25
CA LEU A 23 9.40 0.77 -21.30
C LEU A 23 8.96 2.14 -21.84
N ILE A 24 9.33 2.46 -23.09
CA ILE A 24 8.92 3.70 -23.75
C ILE A 24 7.39 3.73 -23.90
N ALA A 25 6.76 2.62 -24.29
CA ALA A 25 5.32 2.54 -24.41
C ALA A 25 4.60 2.74 -23.07
N LEU A 26 5.10 2.17 -21.97
CA LEU A 26 4.56 2.36 -20.62
C LEU A 26 4.66 3.83 -20.18
N VAL A 27 5.84 4.46 -20.38
CA VAL A 27 6.05 5.87 -20.04
C VAL A 27 5.13 6.78 -20.86
N LEU A 28 5.03 6.56 -22.17
CA LEU A 28 4.12 7.34 -23.01
C LEU A 28 2.66 7.12 -22.62
N GLY A 29 2.25 5.87 -22.34
CA GLY A 29 0.91 5.56 -21.87
C GLY A 29 0.57 6.25 -20.55
N SER A 30 1.53 6.29 -19.61
CA SER A 30 1.41 7.02 -18.35
C SER A 30 1.21 8.53 -18.57
N ILE A 31 2.08 9.15 -19.37
CA ILE A 31 2.02 10.60 -19.67
C ILE A 31 0.71 10.96 -20.40
N ILE A 32 0.32 10.17 -21.41
CA ILE A 32 -0.92 10.41 -22.16
C ILE A 32 -2.13 10.30 -21.23
N SER A 33 -2.19 9.26 -20.39
CA SER A 33 -3.28 9.07 -19.44
C SER A 33 -3.37 10.24 -18.46
N LEU A 34 -2.23 10.70 -17.92
CA LEU A 34 -2.18 11.87 -17.04
C LEU A 34 -2.67 13.13 -17.74
N CYS A 35 -2.22 13.40 -18.97
CA CYS A 35 -2.66 14.54 -19.76
C CYS A 35 -4.16 14.51 -20.06
N VAL A 36 -4.70 13.33 -20.39
CA VAL A 36 -6.14 13.14 -20.65
C VAL A 36 -6.96 13.38 -19.37
N GLY A 37 -6.57 12.78 -18.25
CA GLY A 37 -7.23 12.98 -16.96
C GLY A 37 -7.21 14.46 -16.53
N LEU A 38 -6.05 15.11 -16.62
CA LEU A 38 -5.91 16.54 -16.28
C LEU A 38 -6.75 17.44 -17.18
N LYS A 39 -6.81 17.16 -18.48
CA LYS A 39 -7.65 17.90 -19.43
C LYS A 39 -9.11 17.79 -19.03
N GLU A 40 -9.58 16.58 -18.71
CA GLU A 40 -10.97 16.31 -18.41
C GLU A 40 -11.42 16.96 -17.08
N VAL A 41 -10.59 16.90 -16.04
CA VAL A 41 -10.83 17.57 -14.74
C VAL A 41 -10.84 19.10 -14.89
N HIS A 42 -10.00 19.65 -15.77
CA HIS A 42 -9.91 21.10 -15.97
C HIS A 42 -10.80 21.65 -17.09
N SER A 43 -11.61 20.80 -17.72
CA SER A 43 -12.58 21.21 -18.73
C SER A 43 -13.55 22.25 -18.17
N ASN A 44 -13.99 23.16 -19.04
CA ASN A 44 -15.00 24.14 -18.66
C ASN A 44 -16.37 23.46 -18.58
N PRO A 45 -17.09 23.53 -17.44
CA PRO A 45 -18.46 23.00 -17.33
C PRO A 45 -19.46 23.72 -18.26
N GLY A 46 -19.11 24.90 -18.79
CA GLY A 46 -19.98 25.67 -19.67
C GLY A 46 -21.17 26.25 -18.92
N LYS A 47 -22.30 26.42 -19.62
CA LYS A 47 -23.56 26.82 -18.98
C LYS A 47 -24.14 25.64 -18.21
N VAL A 48 -24.80 25.96 -17.11
CA VAL A 48 -25.41 25.00 -16.21
C VAL A 48 -26.89 25.33 -16.11
N ASP A 49 -27.72 24.34 -16.44
CA ASP A 49 -29.17 24.49 -16.46
C ASP A 49 -29.79 23.68 -15.33
N TYR A 50 -30.72 24.31 -14.60
CA TYR A 50 -31.50 23.64 -13.56
C TYR A 50 -32.42 22.60 -14.21
N VAL A 51 -32.43 21.38 -13.66
CA VAL A 51 -33.26 20.27 -14.16
C VAL A 51 -34.44 20.04 -13.25
N GLN A 52 -34.19 19.68 -11.99
CA GLN A 52 -35.22 19.30 -11.02
C GLN A 52 -34.71 19.36 -9.58
N SER A 53 -35.61 19.26 -8.62
CA SER A 53 -35.29 19.09 -7.20
C SER A 53 -35.55 17.65 -6.79
N ILE A 54 -34.59 17.02 -6.13
CA ILE A 54 -34.69 15.66 -5.63
C ILE A 54 -34.47 15.62 -4.13
N VAL A 55 -35.26 14.82 -3.42
CA VAL A 55 -35.03 14.56 -2.00
C VAL A 55 -33.99 13.44 -1.89
N MET A 56 -32.85 13.75 -1.29
CA MET A 56 -31.80 12.79 -0.97
C MET A 56 -31.85 12.42 0.52
N LYS A 57 -31.38 11.22 0.86
CA LYS A 57 -31.32 10.73 2.24
C LYS A 57 -29.89 10.85 2.75
N ARG A 58 -29.74 11.28 3.99
CA ARG A 58 -28.47 11.38 4.70
C ARG A 58 -27.86 9.98 4.83
N ASN A 59 -26.62 9.81 4.40
CA ASN A 59 -25.87 8.58 4.58
C ASN A 59 -25.06 8.64 5.88
N THR A 60 -25.70 8.30 6.99
CA THR A 60 -25.04 8.32 8.31
C THR A 60 -23.94 7.26 8.49
N GLN A 61 -23.72 6.39 7.50
CA GLN A 61 -22.64 5.40 7.54
C GLN A 61 -21.31 5.95 7.01
N ASP A 62 -21.34 6.99 6.17
CA ASP A 62 -20.15 7.62 5.57
C ASP A 62 -19.73 8.89 6.35
N GLU A 63 -20.27 9.05 7.56
CA GLU A 63 -20.13 10.26 8.36
C GLU A 63 -19.16 10.03 9.52
N ASP A 64 -17.94 10.56 9.40
CA ASP A 64 -16.95 10.55 10.47
C ASP A 64 -16.69 11.97 11.00
N TYR A 65 -17.16 12.27 12.22
CA TYR A 65 -16.92 13.56 12.87
C TYR A 65 -16.54 13.43 14.32
N SER A 66 -15.48 14.16 14.70
CA SER A 66 -15.06 14.35 16.08
C SER A 66 -15.50 15.72 16.61
N SER A 67 -15.51 15.88 17.94
CA SER A 67 -15.72 17.18 18.60
C SER A 67 -14.69 18.24 18.26
N ASP A 68 -13.56 17.82 17.70
CA ASP A 68 -12.44 18.69 17.37
C ASP A 68 -12.50 19.15 15.91
N ASN A 69 -13.47 18.67 15.12
CA ASN A 69 -13.62 19.03 13.72
C ASN A 69 -14.21 20.44 13.57
N THR A 70 -13.55 21.34 12.84
CA THR A 70 -14.12 22.67 12.51
C THR A 70 -15.19 22.60 11.43
N VAL A 71 -15.18 21.55 10.60
CA VAL A 71 -16.12 21.32 9.49
C VAL A 71 -16.50 19.85 9.45
N CYS A 72 -17.78 19.55 9.22
CA CYS A 72 -18.41 18.25 9.17
C CYS A 72 -19.12 18.08 7.81
N ASP A 73 -18.50 17.35 6.88
CA ASP A 73 -19.01 17.07 5.52
C ASP A 73 -20.04 15.94 5.49
N VAL A 74 -21.33 16.26 5.41
CA VAL A 74 -22.44 15.31 5.42
C VAL A 74 -22.83 14.90 4.00
N THR A 75 -22.78 13.59 3.74
CA THR A 75 -23.17 13.01 2.46
C THR A 75 -24.65 12.66 2.43
N TYR A 76 -25.36 13.15 1.42
CA TYR A 76 -26.74 12.77 1.11
C TYR A 76 -26.78 12.04 -0.23
N SER A 77 -27.50 10.92 -0.31
CA SER A 77 -27.54 10.09 -1.50
C SER A 77 -28.96 9.66 -1.92
N LYS A 78 -29.10 9.34 -3.20
CA LYS A 78 -30.29 8.71 -3.80
C LYS A 78 -29.86 7.82 -4.98
N GLY A 79 -29.65 6.53 -4.72
CA GLY A 79 -29.00 5.64 -5.69
C GLY A 79 -27.55 6.09 -5.89
N ASP A 80 -27.12 6.20 -7.15
CA ASP A 80 -25.75 6.63 -7.52
C ASP A 80 -25.53 8.15 -7.43
N LYS A 81 -26.56 8.92 -7.03
CA LYS A 81 -26.50 10.38 -6.91
C LYS A 81 -26.07 10.75 -5.49
N GLN A 82 -25.07 11.61 -5.36
CA GLN A 82 -24.55 12.08 -4.08
C GLN A 82 -24.41 13.62 -4.05
N LEU A 83 -24.63 14.19 -2.87
CA LEU A 83 -24.40 15.58 -2.52
C LEU A 83 -23.67 15.61 -1.17
N VAL A 84 -22.52 16.26 -1.11
CA VAL A 84 -21.79 16.50 0.15
C VAL A 84 -22.03 17.94 0.57
N VAL A 85 -22.47 18.15 1.82
CA VAL A 85 -22.71 19.47 2.39
C VAL A 85 -21.88 19.63 3.65
N SER A 86 -21.03 20.65 3.68
CA SER A 86 -20.17 20.98 4.81
C SER A 86 -20.94 21.80 5.86
N TYR A 87 -20.96 21.33 7.09
CA TYR A 87 -21.53 22.02 8.25
C TYR A 87 -20.45 22.38 9.27
N SER A 88 -20.65 23.37 10.12
CA SER A 88 -19.85 23.47 11.34
C SER A 88 -20.22 22.35 12.33
N TYR A 89 -19.36 22.03 13.29
CA TYR A 89 -19.66 21.00 14.30
C TYR A 89 -20.93 21.33 15.12
N GLU A 90 -21.13 22.61 15.44
CA GLU A 90 -22.34 23.06 16.14
C GLU A 90 -23.60 22.84 15.31
N GLU A 91 -23.56 23.12 14.01
CA GLU A 91 -24.69 22.87 13.11
C GLU A 91 -24.93 21.38 12.91
N TYR A 92 -23.85 20.59 12.80
CA TYR A 92 -23.90 19.15 12.66
C TYR A 92 -24.60 18.47 13.85
N THR A 93 -24.22 18.82 15.08
CA THR A 93 -24.83 18.24 16.30
C THR A 93 -26.31 18.57 16.43
N GLN A 94 -26.76 19.66 15.81
CA GLN A 94 -28.17 20.09 15.78
C GLN A 94 -28.96 19.49 14.60
N LEU A 95 -28.29 18.78 13.70
CA LEU A 95 -28.84 18.34 12.43
C LEU A 95 -29.76 17.12 12.60
N LYS A 96 -31.05 17.38 12.84
CA LYS A 96 -32.09 16.35 13.06
C LYS A 96 -32.68 15.78 11.77
N ASN A 97 -32.59 16.51 10.67
CA ASN A 97 -33.19 16.10 9.40
C ASN A 97 -32.33 15.03 8.71
N LYS A 98 -32.96 13.91 8.35
CA LYS A 98 -32.32 12.80 7.62
C LYS A 98 -32.42 12.93 6.10
N THR A 99 -32.92 14.06 5.62
CA THR A 99 -33.15 14.30 4.19
C THR A 99 -32.85 15.73 3.84
N ILE A 100 -32.35 15.95 2.63
CA ILE A 100 -32.13 17.27 2.05
C ILE A 100 -32.80 17.37 0.68
N THR A 101 -33.24 18.57 0.32
CA THR A 101 -33.66 18.88 -1.05
C THR A 101 -32.43 19.28 -1.84
N ALA A 102 -31.95 18.39 -2.71
CA ALA A 102 -30.87 18.68 -3.63
C ALA A 102 -31.43 19.21 -4.96
N TYR A 103 -30.85 20.28 -5.46
CA TYR A 103 -31.15 20.85 -6.77
C TYR A 103 -30.18 20.26 -7.79
N GLU A 104 -30.73 19.57 -8.80
CA GLU A 104 -29.98 18.94 -9.87
C GLU A 104 -29.78 19.94 -11.01
N PHE A 105 -28.53 20.06 -11.42
CA PHE A 105 -28.05 20.95 -12.44
C PHE A 105 -27.27 20.17 -13.50
N LYS A 106 -27.52 20.45 -14.77
CA LYS A 106 -26.82 19.78 -15.87
C LYS A 106 -25.89 20.73 -16.57
N THR A 107 -24.62 20.33 -16.69
CA THR A 107 -23.64 21.10 -17.45
C THR A 107 -23.83 20.91 -18.95
N SER A 108 -23.28 21.82 -19.75
CA SER A 108 -23.30 21.73 -21.22
C SER A 108 -22.66 20.44 -21.75
N ASN A 109 -21.77 19.84 -20.96
CA ASN A 109 -21.08 18.60 -21.27
C ASN A 109 -21.85 17.35 -20.79
N GLY A 110 -23.08 17.54 -20.29
CA GLY A 110 -23.96 16.46 -19.83
C GLY A 110 -23.62 15.89 -18.46
N THR A 111 -22.80 16.57 -17.66
CA THR A 111 -22.49 16.14 -16.28
C THR A 111 -23.52 16.71 -15.31
N ASP A 112 -24.07 15.83 -14.48
CA ASP A 112 -25.02 16.22 -13.44
C ASP A 112 -24.25 16.68 -12.19
N LEU A 113 -24.65 17.82 -11.65
CA LEU A 113 -24.14 18.43 -10.41
C LEU A 113 -25.31 18.62 -9.45
N TYR A 114 -25.04 18.52 -8.16
CA TYR A 114 -26.04 18.65 -7.11
C TYR A 114 -25.61 19.72 -6.12
N PHE A 115 -26.56 20.56 -5.70
CA PHE A 115 -26.36 21.62 -4.71
C PHE A 115 -27.54 21.67 -3.75
N ASP A 116 -27.35 22.18 -2.53
CA ASP A 116 -28.38 22.38 -1.52
C ASP A 116 -29.17 23.70 -1.68
N HIS A 117 -28.79 24.53 -2.66
CA HIS A 117 -29.44 25.80 -2.98
C HIS A 117 -29.54 26.02 -4.51
N LYS A 118 -30.43 26.93 -4.94
CA LYS A 118 -30.66 27.24 -6.36
C LYS A 118 -29.72 28.30 -6.93
N ASP A 119 -29.32 29.27 -6.11
CA ASP A 119 -28.49 30.40 -6.54
C ASP A 119 -27.01 30.04 -6.51
N VAL A 120 -26.60 29.12 -7.38
CA VAL A 120 -25.24 28.56 -7.39
C VAL A 120 -24.27 29.49 -8.10
N SER A 121 -23.15 29.83 -7.46
CA SER A 121 -22.11 30.65 -8.08
C SER A 121 -21.29 29.86 -9.11
N GLN A 122 -20.70 30.57 -10.07
CA GLN A 122 -19.78 29.96 -11.05
C GLN A 122 -18.55 29.30 -10.39
N LYS A 123 -18.14 29.77 -9.20
CA LYS A 123 -17.04 29.16 -8.45
C LYS A 123 -17.43 27.79 -7.89
N GLU A 124 -18.63 27.70 -7.30
CA GLU A 124 -19.17 26.45 -6.75
C GLU A 124 -19.42 25.42 -7.85
N VAL A 125 -19.99 25.85 -8.98
CA VAL A 125 -20.13 25.01 -10.18
C VAL A 125 -18.78 24.43 -10.61
N LYS A 126 -17.74 25.27 -10.70
CA LYS A 126 -16.41 24.82 -11.13
C LYS A 126 -15.76 23.88 -10.12
N HIS A 127 -15.97 24.11 -8.82
CA HIS A 127 -15.46 23.24 -7.76
C HIS A 127 -16.14 21.86 -7.78
N SER A 128 -17.48 21.84 -7.76
CA SER A 128 -18.27 20.61 -7.82
C SER A 128 -17.99 19.82 -9.10
N TYR A 129 -17.90 20.49 -10.25
CA TYR A 129 -17.51 19.85 -11.52
C TYR A 129 -16.14 19.19 -11.44
N LYS A 130 -15.12 19.88 -10.90
CA LYS A 130 -13.78 19.31 -10.73
C LYS A 130 -13.80 18.04 -9.89
N GLN A 131 -14.55 18.03 -8.79
CA GLN A 131 -14.65 16.88 -7.89
C GLN A 131 -15.36 15.69 -8.56
N VAL A 132 -16.49 15.94 -9.24
CA VAL A 132 -17.21 14.90 -9.99
C VAL A 132 -16.35 14.34 -11.12
N MET A 133 -15.64 15.19 -11.86
CA MET A 133 -14.78 14.72 -12.95
C MET A 133 -13.54 14.01 -12.42
N ALA A 134 -12.97 14.41 -11.28
CA ALA A 134 -11.87 13.70 -10.64
C ALA A 134 -12.28 12.27 -10.28
N ASN A 135 -13.47 12.09 -9.69
CA ASN A 135 -14.00 10.76 -9.36
C ASN A 135 -14.28 9.94 -10.64
N LYS A 136 -14.92 10.54 -11.65
CA LYS A 136 -15.21 9.85 -12.93
C LYS A 136 -13.94 9.45 -13.69
N THR A 137 -12.86 10.22 -13.57
CA THR A 137 -11.59 9.97 -14.28
C THR A 137 -10.55 9.27 -13.41
N MET A 138 -10.92 8.81 -12.21
CA MET A 138 -10.03 8.17 -11.25
C MET A 138 -9.31 6.96 -11.86
N TYR A 139 -10.03 6.13 -12.63
CA TYR A 139 -9.42 4.99 -13.32
C TYR A 139 -8.33 5.40 -14.33
N ILE A 140 -8.43 6.59 -14.94
CA ILE A 140 -7.43 7.13 -15.87
C ILE A 140 -6.18 7.56 -15.10
N PHE A 141 -6.35 8.22 -13.96
CA PHE A 141 -5.22 8.59 -13.08
C PHE A 141 -4.55 7.37 -12.45
N ASN A 142 -5.32 6.35 -12.09
CA ASN A 142 -4.80 5.08 -11.59
C ASN A 142 -4.04 4.33 -12.68
N LEU A 143 -4.54 4.34 -13.93
CA LEU A 143 -3.80 3.82 -15.08
C LEU A 143 -2.49 4.60 -15.29
N ALA A 144 -2.52 5.92 -15.20
CA ALA A 144 -1.31 6.74 -15.34
C ALA A 144 -0.24 6.38 -14.30
N SER A 145 -0.64 6.32 -13.03
CA SER A 145 0.23 6.01 -11.89
C SER A 145 0.76 4.59 -11.94
N SER A 146 -0.10 3.61 -12.23
CA SER A 146 0.29 2.20 -12.32
C SER A 146 1.21 1.91 -13.51
N LEU A 147 0.99 2.55 -14.68
CA LEU A 147 1.92 2.44 -15.81
C LEU A 147 3.27 3.07 -15.50
N PHE A 148 3.30 4.17 -14.74
CA PHE A 148 4.55 4.77 -14.28
C PHE A 148 5.32 3.83 -13.35
N ILE A 149 4.67 3.28 -12.33
CA ILE A 149 5.30 2.33 -11.40
C ILE A 149 5.74 1.05 -12.13
N LEU A 150 4.94 0.54 -13.07
CA LEU A 150 5.33 -0.60 -13.91
C LEU A 150 6.53 -0.28 -14.82
N SER A 151 6.64 0.96 -15.30
CA SER A 151 7.81 1.41 -16.06
C SER A 151 9.08 1.44 -15.19
N LEU A 152 8.98 1.90 -13.94
CA LEU A 152 10.10 1.86 -12.99
C LEU A 152 10.51 0.42 -12.67
N SER A 153 9.52 -0.47 -12.51
CA SER A 153 9.70 -1.90 -12.30
C SER A 153 10.48 -2.55 -13.44
N LEU A 154 10.09 -2.29 -14.68
CA LEU A 154 10.77 -2.79 -15.86
C LEU A 154 12.18 -2.17 -16.00
N ALA A 155 12.32 -0.87 -15.73
CA ALA A 155 13.61 -0.20 -15.77
C ALA A 155 14.60 -0.81 -14.78
N LEU A 156 14.16 -1.13 -13.56
CA LEU A 156 14.98 -1.81 -12.57
C LEU A 156 15.42 -3.19 -13.07
N MET A 157 14.49 -4.01 -13.56
CA MET A 157 14.80 -5.35 -14.06
C MET A 157 15.73 -5.33 -15.28
N LEU A 158 15.63 -4.29 -16.12
CA LEU A 158 16.51 -4.08 -17.25
C LEU A 158 17.92 -3.65 -16.83
N LEU A 159 18.03 -2.68 -15.91
CA LEU A 159 19.30 -2.07 -15.49
C LEU A 159 20.14 -2.99 -14.58
N PHE A 160 19.47 -3.84 -13.80
CA PHE A 160 20.09 -4.79 -12.87
C PHE A 160 19.89 -6.24 -13.32
N SER A 161 19.66 -6.45 -14.63
CA SER A 161 19.30 -7.75 -15.20
C SER A 161 20.24 -8.89 -14.80
N LYS A 162 21.55 -8.66 -14.69
CA LYS A 162 22.49 -9.73 -14.30
C LYS A 162 22.37 -10.18 -12.84
N GLN A 163 21.83 -9.34 -11.97
CA GLN A 163 21.65 -9.67 -10.56
C GLN A 163 20.42 -10.56 -10.34
N PHE A 164 19.49 -10.60 -11.29
CA PHE A 164 18.25 -11.36 -11.17
C PHE A 164 18.22 -12.54 -12.14
N THR A 165 17.76 -13.69 -11.65
CA THR A 165 17.46 -14.85 -12.50
C THR A 165 16.23 -14.58 -13.35
N THR A 166 16.04 -15.36 -14.42
CA THR A 166 14.82 -15.27 -15.25
C THR A 166 13.56 -15.47 -14.42
N TYR A 167 13.57 -16.41 -13.47
CA TYR A 167 12.44 -16.65 -12.57
C TYR A 167 12.12 -15.40 -11.73
N GLU A 168 13.13 -14.82 -11.07
CA GLU A 168 12.95 -13.63 -10.21
C GLU A 168 12.39 -12.44 -11.00
N LYS A 169 12.89 -12.22 -12.23
CA LYS A 169 12.36 -11.19 -13.15
C LYS A 169 10.91 -11.46 -13.53
N SER A 170 10.62 -12.68 -13.99
CA SER A 170 9.27 -13.06 -14.41
C SER A 170 8.27 -12.94 -13.25
N TRP A 171 8.65 -13.40 -12.06
CA TRP A 171 7.83 -13.31 -10.87
C TRP A 171 7.55 -11.86 -10.48
N PHE A 172 8.60 -11.03 -10.36
CA PHE A 172 8.46 -9.61 -10.02
C PHE A 172 7.56 -8.88 -11.00
N MET A 173 7.83 -9.03 -12.31
CA MET A 173 7.03 -8.38 -13.35
C MET A 173 5.58 -8.88 -13.36
N THR A 174 5.33 -10.16 -13.04
CA THR A 174 3.96 -10.68 -12.95
C THR A 174 3.17 -10.02 -11.82
N ILE A 175 3.77 -9.89 -10.63
CA ILE A 175 3.13 -9.20 -9.50
C ILE A 175 2.86 -7.74 -9.84
N MET A 176 3.82 -7.04 -10.45
CA MET A 176 3.64 -5.63 -10.82
C MET A 176 2.56 -5.44 -11.90
N VAL A 177 2.46 -6.32 -12.89
CA VAL A 177 1.38 -6.30 -13.89
C VAL A 177 0.01 -6.56 -13.23
N LEU A 178 -0.08 -7.51 -12.30
CA LEU A 178 -1.31 -7.77 -11.56
C LEU A 178 -1.73 -6.55 -10.72
N ALA A 179 -0.77 -5.88 -10.07
CA ALA A 179 -1.03 -4.66 -9.31
C ALA A 179 -1.56 -3.54 -10.21
N THR A 180 -1.00 -3.39 -11.43
CA THR A 180 -1.51 -2.46 -12.45
C THR A 180 -2.96 -2.77 -12.84
N ILE A 181 -3.30 -4.05 -13.08
CA ILE A 181 -4.66 -4.43 -13.45
C ILE A 181 -5.65 -4.12 -12.31
N PHE A 182 -5.30 -4.48 -11.07
CA PHE A 182 -6.16 -4.29 -9.91
C PHE A 182 -6.36 -2.81 -9.58
N ALA A 183 -5.32 -1.98 -9.70
CA ALA A 183 -5.43 -0.53 -9.45
C ALA A 183 -6.41 0.18 -10.40
N VAL A 184 -6.59 -0.34 -11.61
CA VAL A 184 -7.53 0.20 -12.60
C VAL A 184 -8.93 -0.42 -12.43
N ALA A 185 -9.01 -1.72 -12.15
CA ALA A 185 -10.28 -2.44 -12.00
C ALA A 185 -10.99 -2.12 -10.69
N PHE A 186 -10.24 -1.85 -9.62
CA PHE A 186 -10.71 -1.57 -8.27
C PHE A 186 -10.09 -0.25 -7.79
N PRO A 187 -10.55 0.90 -8.32
CA PRO A 187 -10.04 2.19 -7.91
C PRO A 187 -10.45 2.49 -6.46
N GLU A 188 -9.51 2.97 -5.66
CA GLU A 188 -9.74 3.25 -4.24
C GLU A 188 -10.57 4.51 -4.06
N GLU A 189 -11.50 4.50 -3.11
CA GLU A 189 -12.33 5.66 -2.78
C GLU A 189 -11.54 6.68 -1.96
N SER A 190 -12.08 7.89 -1.82
CA SER A 190 -11.43 8.90 -0.96
C SER A 190 -11.72 8.57 0.50
N ALA A 191 -10.72 8.69 1.36
CA ALA A 191 -10.81 8.37 2.78
C ALA A 191 -10.01 9.39 3.61
N ASN A 192 -10.51 9.72 4.80
CA ASN A 192 -10.01 10.68 5.77
C ASN A 192 -9.65 12.04 5.13
N GLY A 193 -10.48 12.53 4.22
CA GLY A 193 -10.24 13.77 3.48
C GLY A 193 -9.13 13.71 2.42
N VAL A 194 -8.57 12.53 2.15
CA VAL A 194 -7.54 12.32 1.12
C VAL A 194 -8.14 11.66 -0.12
N ASN A 195 -7.79 12.20 -1.28
CA ASN A 195 -8.30 11.72 -2.56
C ASN A 195 -7.81 10.28 -2.86
N GLY A 196 -8.71 9.42 -3.32
CA GLY A 196 -8.43 8.03 -3.69
C GLY A 196 -7.28 7.85 -4.70
N ILE A 197 -7.03 8.83 -5.58
CA ILE A 197 -5.88 8.84 -6.49
C ILE A 197 -4.54 8.85 -5.72
N VAL A 198 -4.45 9.64 -4.64
CA VAL A 198 -3.24 9.73 -3.81
C VAL A 198 -3.06 8.44 -3.03
N ILE A 199 -4.15 7.91 -2.47
CA ILE A 199 -4.14 6.63 -1.74
C ILE A 199 -3.68 5.50 -2.67
N MET A 200 -4.22 5.44 -3.88
CA MET A 200 -3.82 4.44 -4.88
C MET A 200 -2.35 4.54 -5.26
N LEU A 201 -1.83 5.76 -5.43
CA LEU A 201 -0.40 5.96 -5.70
C LEU A 201 0.47 5.44 -4.56
N LEU A 202 0.07 5.69 -3.31
CA LEU A 202 0.77 5.16 -2.14
C LEU A 202 0.74 3.63 -2.10
N TYR A 203 -0.41 2.99 -2.35
CA TYR A 203 -0.51 1.53 -2.42
C TYR A 203 0.37 0.92 -3.51
N LEU A 204 0.43 1.55 -4.69
CA LEU A 204 1.27 1.09 -5.79
C LEU A 204 2.76 1.26 -5.48
N LEU A 205 3.13 2.38 -4.86
CA LEU A 205 4.50 2.64 -4.43
C LEU A 205 4.92 1.64 -3.34
N ASP A 206 4.07 1.44 -2.35
CA ASP A 206 4.27 0.48 -1.28
C ASP A 206 4.43 -0.93 -1.85
N THR A 207 3.50 -1.37 -2.72
CA THR A 207 3.58 -2.66 -3.39
C THR A 207 4.91 -2.83 -4.14
N PHE A 208 5.33 -1.83 -4.90
CA PHE A 208 6.60 -1.88 -5.64
C PHE A 208 7.81 -2.04 -4.71
N LEU A 209 7.91 -1.20 -3.68
CA LEU A 209 9.05 -1.18 -2.76
C LEU A 209 9.09 -2.48 -1.95
N ASN A 210 7.96 -2.92 -1.43
CA ASN A 210 7.86 -4.12 -0.63
C ASN A 210 8.20 -5.39 -1.42
N ILE A 211 7.61 -5.56 -2.60
CA ILE A 211 7.88 -6.72 -3.44
C ILE A 211 9.35 -6.78 -3.86
N LEU A 212 9.98 -5.62 -4.09
CA LEU A 212 11.41 -5.53 -4.36
C LEU A 212 12.24 -5.90 -3.12
N CYS A 213 11.91 -5.34 -1.96
CA CYS A 213 12.58 -5.63 -0.69
C CYS A 213 12.59 -7.13 -0.39
N GLU A 214 11.41 -7.73 -0.45
CA GLU A 214 11.18 -9.15 -0.21
C GLU A 214 11.98 -10.06 -1.16
N LEU A 215 12.02 -9.69 -2.44
CA LEU A 215 12.81 -10.41 -3.44
C LEU A 215 14.32 -10.34 -3.12
N LEU A 216 14.80 -9.21 -2.60
CA LEU A 216 16.19 -9.06 -2.18
C LEU A 216 16.50 -9.87 -0.91
N ILE A 217 15.58 -9.95 0.04
CA ILE A 217 15.72 -10.81 1.24
C ILE A 217 15.77 -12.28 0.84
N SER A 218 14.90 -12.73 -0.07
CA SER A 218 14.91 -14.13 -0.53
C SER A 218 16.22 -14.50 -1.23
N LYS A 219 16.83 -13.52 -1.91
CA LYS A 219 18.19 -13.59 -2.46
C LYS A 219 19.32 -13.47 -1.44
N GLN A 220 19.06 -13.21 -0.16
CA GLN A 220 20.07 -12.94 0.86
C GLN A 220 20.92 -11.68 0.56
N SER A 221 20.39 -10.74 -0.22
CA SER A 221 21.08 -9.52 -0.58
C SER A 221 20.95 -8.48 0.53
N ARG A 222 22.07 -8.02 1.08
CA ARG A 222 22.09 -6.94 2.10
C ARG A 222 21.46 -5.61 1.64
N TYR A 223 21.33 -5.37 0.34
CA TYR A 223 20.69 -4.16 -0.16
C TYR A 223 19.18 -4.14 0.10
N ASN A 224 18.60 -5.27 0.54
CA ASN A 224 17.24 -5.31 1.03
C ASN A 224 16.99 -4.23 2.09
N PHE A 225 17.88 -4.07 3.09
CA PHE A 225 17.69 -3.09 4.17
C PHE A 225 17.65 -1.64 3.69
N LEU A 226 18.34 -1.33 2.58
CA LEU A 226 18.26 0.01 1.99
C LEU A 226 16.90 0.25 1.33
N VAL A 227 16.37 -0.76 0.65
CA VAL A 227 15.02 -0.72 0.07
C VAL A 227 13.96 -0.75 1.18
N SER A 228 14.23 -1.50 2.26
CA SER A 228 13.39 -1.60 3.45
C SER A 228 13.15 -0.25 4.11
N VAL A 229 14.18 0.59 4.27
CA VAL A 229 13.98 1.97 4.76
C VAL A 229 12.99 2.75 3.89
N ALA A 230 12.99 2.56 2.57
CA ALA A 230 12.01 3.21 1.70
C ALA A 230 10.61 2.61 1.85
N VAL A 231 10.51 1.29 2.07
CA VAL A 231 9.28 0.59 2.45
C VAL A 231 8.70 1.19 3.73
N GLU A 232 9.49 1.24 4.80
CA GLU A 232 9.04 1.73 6.11
C GLU A 232 8.53 3.17 6.03
N ILE A 233 9.19 4.03 5.24
CA ILE A 233 8.73 5.41 5.01
C ILE A 233 7.39 5.44 4.28
N ALA A 234 7.21 4.60 3.25
CA ALA A 234 5.95 4.52 2.51
C ALA A 234 4.82 3.98 3.40
N GLU A 235 5.11 2.98 4.25
CA GLU A 235 4.15 2.39 5.18
C GLU A 235 3.73 3.38 6.27
N ILE A 236 4.67 4.12 6.86
CA ILE A 236 4.33 5.22 7.79
C ILE A 236 3.44 6.25 7.10
N ALA A 237 3.79 6.67 5.88
CA ALA A 237 3.00 7.64 5.14
C ALA A 237 1.57 7.13 4.88
N MET A 238 1.41 5.85 4.53
CA MET A 238 0.10 5.22 4.38
C MET A 238 -0.67 5.17 5.69
N CYS A 239 -0.06 4.72 6.78
CA CYS A 239 -0.73 4.63 8.08
C CYS A 239 -1.21 6.00 8.57
N ILE A 240 -0.42 7.06 8.33
CA ILE A 240 -0.81 8.45 8.65
C ILE A 240 -1.96 8.92 7.77
N VAL A 241 -1.86 8.74 6.45
CA VAL A 241 -2.88 9.19 5.48
C VAL A 241 -4.21 8.48 5.70
N LEU A 242 -4.16 7.20 6.04
CA LEU A 242 -5.33 6.37 6.19
C LEU A 242 -5.81 6.26 7.63
N MET A 243 -5.08 6.87 8.58
CA MET A 243 -5.39 6.87 10.01
C MET A 243 -5.73 5.47 10.54
N TYR A 244 -4.99 4.47 10.09
CA TYR A 244 -5.23 3.06 10.44
C TYR A 244 -3.91 2.37 10.79
N ARG A 245 -4.00 1.25 11.51
CA ARG A 245 -2.86 0.39 11.90
C ARG A 245 -1.77 1.10 12.74
N PHE A 246 -2.18 1.72 13.83
CA PHE A 246 -1.27 2.43 14.72
C PHE A 246 -0.21 1.53 15.38
N ALA A 247 -0.52 0.25 15.66
CA ALA A 247 0.46 -0.66 16.24
C ALA A 247 1.60 -0.91 15.26
N THR A 248 1.24 -1.15 13.99
CA THR A 248 2.18 -1.31 12.89
C THR A 248 2.98 -0.04 12.65
N MET A 249 2.35 1.14 12.57
CA MET A 249 3.06 2.41 12.40
C MET A 249 4.13 2.66 13.48
N VAL A 250 3.78 2.48 14.76
CA VAL A 250 4.71 2.67 15.88
C VAL A 250 5.86 1.66 15.82
N THR A 251 5.55 0.41 15.50
CA THR A 251 6.54 -0.66 15.34
C THR A 251 7.48 -0.36 14.18
N THR A 252 6.95 0.08 13.04
CA THR A 252 7.75 0.50 11.89
C THR A 252 8.72 1.62 12.25
N LEU A 253 8.23 2.66 12.94
CA LEU A 253 9.04 3.82 13.30
C LEU A 253 10.15 3.50 14.31
N PHE A 254 9.82 2.78 15.38
CA PHE A 254 10.73 2.59 16.53
C PHE A 254 11.48 1.26 16.55
N PHE A 255 11.03 0.27 15.78
CA PHE A 255 11.68 -1.02 15.68
C PHE A 255 12.26 -1.27 14.28
N TRP A 256 11.47 -1.16 13.21
CA TRP A 256 11.96 -1.52 11.86
C TRP A 256 13.05 -0.58 11.34
N LEU A 257 12.86 0.73 11.41
CA LEU A 257 13.90 1.66 10.95
C LEU A 257 15.25 1.45 11.66
N PRO A 258 15.32 1.32 13.00
CA PRO A 258 16.56 0.95 13.67
C PRO A 258 17.09 -0.45 13.31
N ILE A 259 16.21 -1.47 13.25
CA ILE A 259 16.65 -2.85 13.01
C ILE A 259 17.22 -3.01 11.60
N ASP A 260 16.71 -2.30 10.60
CA ASP A 260 17.21 -2.35 9.23
C ASP A 260 18.64 -1.82 9.13
N ILE A 261 18.91 -0.68 9.77
CA ILE A 261 20.25 -0.08 9.80
C ILE A 261 21.23 -1.03 10.49
N ILE A 262 20.84 -1.58 11.65
CA ILE A 262 21.68 -2.51 12.42
C ILE A 262 21.88 -3.83 11.65
N SER A 263 20.84 -4.31 10.98
CA SER A 263 20.88 -5.54 10.18
C SER A 263 21.77 -5.38 8.95
N TYR A 264 21.75 -4.23 8.28
CA TYR A 264 22.66 -3.93 7.18
C TYR A 264 24.13 -4.07 7.60
N ILE A 265 24.47 -3.53 8.78
CA ILE A 265 25.82 -3.62 9.36
C ILE A 265 26.15 -5.08 9.71
N ASN A 266 25.24 -5.80 10.37
CA ASN A 266 25.47 -7.18 10.79
C ASN A 266 25.62 -8.13 9.59
N TRP A 267 24.78 -7.99 8.58
CA TRP A 267 24.85 -8.78 7.35
C TRP A 267 26.12 -8.46 6.55
N SER A 268 26.52 -7.18 6.48
CA SER A 268 27.77 -6.80 5.82
C SER A 268 29.03 -7.41 6.46
N LYS A 269 28.97 -7.80 7.75
CA LYS A 269 30.06 -8.48 8.46
C LYS A 269 30.09 -10.00 8.24
N HIS A 270 29.04 -10.58 7.65
CA HIS A 270 28.87 -12.02 7.52
C HIS A 270 28.52 -12.41 6.09
N LYS A 271 29.23 -11.81 5.14
CA LYS A 271 29.15 -12.18 3.74
C LYS A 271 29.55 -13.63 3.54
N ASP A 272 29.00 -14.24 2.51
CA ASP A 272 29.47 -15.51 2.01
C ASP A 272 30.91 -15.39 1.47
N GLU A 273 31.71 -16.45 1.61
CA GLU A 273 33.12 -16.45 1.20
C GLU A 273 33.29 -16.64 -0.32
N GLU A 274 32.33 -17.24 -1.01
CA GLU A 274 32.35 -17.53 -2.45
C GLU A 274 31.52 -16.51 -3.24
N GLU A 275 30.36 -16.08 -2.72
CA GLU A 275 29.48 -15.09 -3.35
C GLU A 275 29.31 -13.83 -2.48
N ASP A 276 30.13 -12.79 -2.73
CA ASP A 276 30.16 -11.51 -2.01
C ASP A 276 28.79 -10.77 -1.92
N GLU A 277 27.83 -11.12 -2.77
CA GLU A 277 26.46 -10.57 -2.77
C GLU A 277 25.50 -11.27 -1.79
N LEU A 278 25.85 -12.49 -1.32
CA LEU A 278 25.08 -13.31 -0.40
C LEU A 278 25.56 -13.16 1.06
N THR A 279 24.68 -13.50 1.99
CA THR A 279 24.97 -13.47 3.43
C THR A 279 24.64 -14.82 4.06
N MET A 280 25.52 -15.35 4.92
CA MET A 280 25.34 -16.67 5.53
C MET A 280 24.10 -16.77 6.43
N VAL A 281 23.20 -17.70 6.13
CA VAL A 281 21.95 -17.95 6.90
C VAL A 281 22.00 -19.23 7.76
N ARG A 282 21.17 -19.31 8.80
CA ARG A 282 21.21 -20.35 9.86
C ARG A 282 19.82 -20.82 10.29
N LYS A 283 19.76 -21.79 11.21
CA LYS A 283 18.54 -22.39 11.76
C LYS A 283 18.42 -22.15 13.27
N LEU A 284 17.21 -21.87 13.76
CA LEU A 284 16.89 -21.68 15.18
C LEU A 284 16.85 -23.02 15.97
N LYS A 285 17.08 -22.98 17.30
CA LYS A 285 16.86 -24.12 18.22
C LYS A 285 15.46 -24.05 18.86
N GLY A 286 14.81 -25.21 19.03
CA GLY A 286 13.37 -25.31 19.36
C GLY A 286 12.88 -24.73 20.69
N TYR A 287 13.74 -24.47 21.69
CA TYR A 287 13.27 -23.84 22.95
C TYR A 287 13.01 -22.34 22.81
N GLN A 288 13.67 -21.68 21.86
CA GLN A 288 13.52 -20.24 21.61
C GLN A 288 12.18 -19.93 20.94
N GLU A 289 11.62 -20.89 20.20
CA GLU A 289 10.31 -20.78 19.54
C GLU A 289 9.18 -20.59 20.56
N VAL A 290 9.21 -21.33 21.68
CA VAL A 290 8.19 -21.22 22.74
C VAL A 290 8.19 -19.83 23.37
N LEU A 291 9.37 -19.25 23.63
CA LEU A 291 9.48 -17.90 24.20
C LEU A 291 8.97 -16.83 23.23
N VAL A 292 9.24 -16.97 21.93
CA VAL A 292 8.74 -16.05 20.91
C VAL A 292 7.21 -16.10 20.83
N ILE A 293 6.62 -17.30 20.86
CA ILE A 293 5.15 -17.47 20.84
C ILE A 293 4.51 -16.81 22.07
N VAL A 294 5.07 -17.02 23.26
CA VAL A 294 4.59 -16.38 24.49
C VAL A 294 4.71 -14.86 24.38
N GLY A 295 5.83 -14.35 23.85
CA GLY A 295 6.04 -12.92 23.63
C GLY A 295 5.00 -12.31 22.69
N ILE A 296 4.71 -12.97 21.57
CA ILE A 296 3.67 -12.55 20.62
C ILE A 296 2.31 -12.46 21.32
N PHE A 297 1.93 -13.50 22.06
CA PHE A 297 0.64 -13.53 22.77
C PHE A 297 0.51 -12.40 23.79
N VAL A 298 1.54 -12.18 24.61
CA VAL A 298 1.56 -11.09 25.61
C VAL A 298 1.48 -9.74 24.92
N TRP A 299 2.24 -9.52 23.85
CA TRP A 299 2.21 -8.27 23.09
C TRP A 299 0.84 -7.99 22.50
N THR A 300 0.24 -8.99 21.84
CA THR A 300 -1.10 -8.86 21.22
C THR A 300 -2.14 -8.43 22.24
N ILE A 301 -2.14 -9.02 23.44
CA ILE A 301 -3.10 -8.64 24.49
C ILE A 301 -2.81 -7.24 25.01
N VAL A 302 -1.56 -6.95 25.37
CA VAL A 302 -1.19 -5.68 26.02
C VAL A 302 -1.38 -4.51 25.06
N VAL A 303 -0.78 -4.57 23.87
CA VAL A 303 -0.84 -3.50 22.87
C VAL A 303 -2.24 -3.39 22.29
N GLY A 304 -2.91 -4.51 22.01
CA GLY A 304 -4.30 -4.52 21.55
C GLY A 304 -5.23 -3.84 22.56
N TYR A 305 -5.08 -4.14 23.86
CA TYR A 305 -5.85 -3.48 24.91
C TYR A 305 -5.58 -1.97 24.97
N PHE A 306 -4.32 -1.55 24.97
CA PHE A 306 -3.96 -0.14 25.02
C PHE A 306 -4.50 0.65 23.82
N ILE A 307 -4.35 0.13 22.59
CA ILE A 307 -4.79 0.82 21.38
C ILE A 307 -6.32 0.80 21.27
N SER A 308 -6.99 -0.29 21.67
CA SER A 308 -8.46 -0.34 21.67
C SER A 308 -9.12 0.64 22.64
N GLY A 309 -8.35 1.14 23.62
CA GLY A 309 -8.78 2.20 24.52
C GLY A 309 -8.63 3.62 23.96
N LEU A 310 -7.96 3.78 22.81
CA LEU A 310 -7.86 5.06 22.10
C LEU A 310 -9.05 5.18 21.15
N ASP A 311 -9.81 6.27 21.24
CA ASP A 311 -10.95 6.54 20.35
C ASP A 311 -10.40 7.15 19.05
N ILE A 312 -9.83 6.30 18.18
CA ILE A 312 -9.24 6.74 16.92
C ILE A 312 -10.18 6.41 15.77
N ALA A 313 -10.90 7.42 15.30
CA ALA A 313 -11.84 7.29 14.20
C ALA A 313 -11.12 7.16 12.83
N THR A 314 -11.67 6.32 11.95
CA THR A 314 -11.21 6.16 10.57
C THR A 314 -12.37 5.77 9.66
N ASP A 315 -12.38 6.31 8.44
CA ASP A 315 -13.42 6.07 7.43
C ASP A 315 -13.55 4.60 7.00
N PHE A 316 -12.55 3.75 7.30
CA PHE A 316 -12.58 2.34 6.93
C PHE A 316 -13.53 1.49 7.79
N TYR A 317 -13.89 1.95 9.00
CA TYR A 317 -14.61 1.13 9.98
C TYR A 317 -15.90 1.79 10.46
N THR A 318 -17.05 1.20 10.09
CA THR A 318 -18.38 1.69 10.50
C THR A 318 -18.91 1.03 11.77
N ASN A 319 -18.16 0.07 12.36
CA ASN A 319 -18.58 -0.71 13.53
C ASN A 319 -17.45 -0.85 14.55
N LYS A 320 -17.66 -0.33 15.76
CA LYS A 320 -16.72 -0.38 16.89
C LYS A 320 -16.23 -1.78 17.25
N THR A 321 -17.06 -2.80 17.04
CA THR A 321 -16.66 -4.20 17.26
C THR A 321 -15.64 -4.65 16.21
N LEU A 322 -15.87 -4.31 14.94
CA LEU A 322 -14.98 -4.65 13.83
C LEU A 322 -13.63 -3.91 13.97
N GLU A 323 -13.69 -2.63 14.32
CA GLU A 323 -12.52 -1.81 14.62
C GLU A 323 -11.67 -2.43 15.73
N THR A 324 -12.30 -2.83 16.85
CA THR A 324 -11.60 -3.51 17.95
C THR A 324 -10.94 -4.80 17.47
N TRP A 325 -11.64 -5.64 16.71
CA TRP A 325 -11.05 -6.86 16.14
C TRP A 325 -9.82 -6.58 15.27
N ILE A 326 -9.90 -5.56 14.41
CA ILE A 326 -8.81 -5.18 13.53
C ILE A 326 -7.62 -4.67 14.33
N ILE A 327 -7.83 -3.89 15.40
CA ILE A 327 -6.76 -3.43 16.30
C ILE A 327 -6.01 -4.61 16.92
N TYR A 328 -6.71 -5.66 17.38
CA TYR A 328 -6.04 -6.84 17.92
C TYR A 328 -5.30 -7.65 16.83
N ILE A 329 -5.85 -7.72 15.62
CA ILE A 329 -5.16 -8.37 14.49
C ILE A 329 -3.90 -7.58 14.11
N ASP A 330 -3.96 -6.25 14.11
CA ASP A 330 -2.82 -5.35 13.86
C ASP A 330 -1.75 -5.46 14.97
N ALA A 331 -2.18 -5.54 16.24
CA ALA A 331 -1.27 -5.80 17.36
C ALA A 331 -0.59 -7.18 17.23
N CYS A 332 -1.29 -8.19 16.72
CA CYS A 332 -0.71 -9.50 16.42
C CYS A 332 0.27 -9.44 15.25
N ALA A 333 -0.10 -8.79 14.15
CA ALA A 333 0.74 -8.62 12.97
C ALA A 333 2.04 -7.87 13.33
N SER A 334 1.96 -6.77 14.07
CA SER A 334 3.14 -6.03 14.55
C SER A 334 4.05 -6.88 15.45
N ALA A 335 3.49 -7.70 16.36
CA ALA A 335 4.28 -8.61 17.20
C ALA A 335 5.03 -9.66 16.38
N VAL A 336 4.34 -10.27 15.40
CA VAL A 336 4.93 -11.24 14.47
C VAL A 336 5.98 -10.55 13.60
N GLY A 337 5.76 -9.30 13.19
CA GLY A 337 6.72 -8.47 12.47
C GLY A 337 7.99 -8.22 13.27
N ILE A 338 7.87 -7.90 14.57
CA ILE A 338 9.04 -7.75 15.46
C ILE A 338 9.85 -9.07 15.52
N ALA A 339 9.16 -10.19 15.72
CA ALA A 339 9.81 -11.50 15.72
C ALA A 339 10.52 -11.77 14.39
N ASN A 340 9.89 -11.43 13.27
CA ASN A 340 10.46 -11.55 11.95
C ASN A 340 11.73 -10.68 11.78
N GLY A 341 11.68 -9.40 12.13
CA GLY A 341 12.83 -8.49 12.05
C GLY A 341 14.02 -8.98 12.88
N LEU A 342 13.77 -9.55 14.07
CA LEU A 342 14.83 -10.20 14.87
C LEU A 342 15.39 -11.45 14.18
N PHE A 343 14.53 -12.28 13.58
CA PHE A 343 14.99 -13.46 12.85
C PHE A 343 15.81 -13.08 11.62
N ILE A 344 15.44 -12.03 10.88
CA ILE A 344 16.23 -11.46 9.78
C ILE A 344 17.57 -10.96 10.31
N PHE A 345 17.58 -10.18 11.40
CA PHE A 345 18.79 -9.66 12.02
C PHE A 345 19.78 -10.79 12.34
N PHE A 346 19.30 -11.89 12.92
CA PHE A 346 20.10 -13.07 13.25
C PHE A 346 20.30 -14.06 12.07
N ARG A 347 19.75 -13.75 10.89
CA ARG A 347 19.85 -14.55 9.65
C ARG A 347 19.26 -15.95 9.80
N LEU A 348 18.14 -16.06 10.51
CA LEU A 348 17.45 -17.30 10.79
C LEU A 348 16.41 -17.58 9.71
N ARG A 349 16.42 -18.78 9.15
CA ARG A 349 15.46 -19.20 8.13
C ARG A 349 14.01 -19.19 8.63
N GLU A 350 13.79 -19.40 9.92
CA GLU A 350 12.45 -19.39 10.52
C GLU A 350 11.71 -18.04 10.36
N GLN A 351 12.42 -16.97 9.95
CA GLN A 351 11.81 -15.68 9.53
C GLN A 351 10.68 -15.85 8.53
N TRP A 352 10.83 -16.74 7.55
CA TRP A 352 9.79 -17.00 6.55
C TRP A 352 8.49 -17.56 7.15
N ILE A 353 8.53 -18.24 8.30
CA ILE A 353 7.32 -18.72 8.98
C ILE A 353 6.58 -17.54 9.61
N ALA A 354 7.31 -16.63 10.25
CA ALA A 354 6.74 -15.39 10.78
C ALA A 354 6.10 -14.56 9.65
N TRP A 355 6.76 -14.48 8.49
CA TRP A 355 6.21 -13.82 7.30
C TRP A 355 4.93 -14.42 6.74
N TYR A 356 4.78 -15.75 6.71
CA TYR A 356 3.50 -16.35 6.36
C TYR A 356 2.36 -15.89 7.27
N ILE A 357 2.62 -15.84 8.58
CA ILE A 357 1.63 -15.43 9.57
C ILE A 357 1.29 -13.95 9.42
N CYS A 358 2.32 -13.09 9.31
CA CYS A 358 2.14 -11.65 9.14
C CYS A 358 1.33 -11.33 7.87
N ALA A 359 1.72 -11.91 6.74
CA ALA A 359 1.03 -11.72 5.46
C ALA A 359 -0.44 -12.18 5.51
N ALA A 360 -0.75 -13.25 6.27
CA ALA A 360 -2.12 -13.71 6.45
C ALA A 360 -2.96 -12.76 7.31
N LEU A 361 -2.41 -12.28 8.43
CA LEU A 361 -3.09 -11.32 9.29
C LEU A 361 -3.36 -10.00 8.55
N GLU A 362 -2.38 -9.48 7.83
CA GLU A 362 -2.53 -8.26 7.05
C GLU A 362 -3.48 -8.43 5.85
N ALA A 363 -3.50 -9.61 5.22
CA ALA A 363 -4.48 -9.91 4.17
C ALA A 363 -5.92 -9.89 4.72
N ILE A 364 -6.13 -10.40 5.94
CA ILE A 364 -7.43 -10.33 6.62
C ILE A 364 -7.81 -8.85 6.86
N ILE A 365 -6.90 -8.04 7.39
CA ILE A 365 -7.18 -6.61 7.61
C ILE A 365 -7.49 -5.91 6.29
N ASN A 366 -6.73 -6.17 5.22
CA ASN A 366 -6.96 -5.58 3.90
C ASN A 366 -8.34 -5.94 3.34
N ILE A 367 -8.77 -7.21 3.48
CA ILE A 367 -10.11 -7.66 3.04
C ILE A 367 -11.19 -6.92 3.84
N LEU A 368 -11.04 -6.86 5.17
CA LEU A 368 -12.00 -6.20 6.05
C LEU A 368 -12.05 -4.68 5.83
N SER A 369 -10.96 -4.09 5.35
CA SER A 369 -10.84 -2.65 5.06
C SER A 369 -11.13 -2.32 3.59
N GLY A 370 -11.51 -3.29 2.74
CA GLY A 370 -11.80 -3.05 1.32
C GLY A 370 -10.57 -2.73 0.43
N GLN A 371 -9.35 -2.89 0.96
CA GLN A 371 -8.10 -2.50 0.30
C GLN A 371 -7.60 -3.60 -0.67
N TYR A 372 -8.35 -3.84 -1.75
CA TYR A 372 -8.12 -4.99 -2.64
C TYR A 372 -6.78 -4.94 -3.38
N VAL A 373 -6.26 -3.76 -3.69
CA VAL A 373 -4.97 -3.62 -4.40
C VAL A 373 -3.81 -4.16 -3.55
N LEU A 374 -3.84 -3.93 -2.24
CA LEU A 374 -2.84 -4.44 -1.31
C LEU A 374 -2.90 -5.98 -1.17
N LEU A 375 -3.95 -6.66 -1.64
CA LEU A 375 -3.96 -8.13 -1.68
C LEU A 375 -2.99 -8.69 -2.71
N ILE A 376 -2.68 -7.94 -3.77
CA ILE A 376 -1.65 -8.33 -4.74
C ILE A 376 -0.27 -8.32 -4.08
N LEU A 377 -0.02 -7.33 -3.22
CA LEU A 377 1.18 -7.30 -2.37
C LEU A 377 1.24 -8.55 -1.47
N LYS A 378 0.15 -8.91 -0.79
CA LYS A 378 0.14 -10.12 0.08
C LYS A 378 0.30 -11.41 -0.70
N LEU A 379 -0.28 -11.52 -1.90
CA LEU A 379 -0.02 -12.64 -2.83
C LEU A 379 1.47 -12.76 -3.18
N GLY A 380 2.11 -11.62 -3.44
CA GLY A 380 3.56 -11.54 -3.63
C GLY A 380 4.31 -12.05 -2.38
N TYR A 381 3.95 -11.59 -1.18
CA TYR A 381 4.56 -12.08 0.06
C TYR A 381 4.44 -13.59 0.21
N PHE A 382 3.26 -14.17 0.02
CA PHE A 382 3.07 -15.62 0.14
C PHE A 382 3.96 -16.42 -0.82
N THR A 383 4.02 -15.98 -2.08
CA THR A 383 4.80 -16.67 -3.11
C THR A 383 6.31 -16.47 -2.93
N ASN A 384 6.77 -15.27 -2.59
CA ASN A 384 8.19 -15.01 -2.31
C ASN A 384 8.66 -15.66 -1.01
N THR A 385 7.81 -15.71 0.03
CA THR A 385 8.13 -16.39 1.28
C THR A 385 8.41 -17.87 1.03
N THR A 386 7.60 -18.50 0.17
CA THR A 386 7.83 -19.89 -0.28
C THR A 386 9.18 -20.03 -0.97
N TYR A 387 9.47 -19.12 -1.91
CA TYR A 387 10.72 -19.10 -2.66
C TYR A 387 11.94 -18.90 -1.73
N GLY A 388 11.88 -17.92 -0.83
CA GLY A 388 12.90 -17.61 0.16
C GLY A 388 13.18 -18.78 1.10
N TYR A 389 12.13 -19.43 1.62
CA TYR A 389 12.28 -20.60 2.48
C TYR A 389 13.00 -21.75 1.77
N ILE A 390 12.64 -22.04 0.52
CA ILE A 390 13.29 -23.07 -0.30
C ILE A 390 14.77 -22.71 -0.53
N LYS A 391 15.04 -21.46 -0.94
CA LYS A 391 16.39 -21.00 -1.28
C LYS A 391 17.32 -20.99 -0.07
N TRP A 392 16.86 -20.46 1.06
CA TRP A 392 17.63 -20.47 2.31
C TRP A 392 17.84 -21.90 2.83
N THR A 393 16.85 -22.78 2.71
CA THR A 393 17.01 -24.20 3.07
C THR A 393 18.06 -24.88 2.21
N LYS A 394 18.05 -24.63 0.89
CA LYS A 394 19.04 -25.20 -0.04
C LYS A 394 20.45 -24.72 0.32
N TYR A 395 20.62 -23.41 0.52
CA TYR A 395 21.90 -22.81 0.91
C TYR A 395 22.47 -23.43 2.19
N ILE A 396 21.64 -23.57 3.25
CA ILE A 396 22.05 -24.18 4.53
C ILE A 396 22.53 -25.62 4.31
N ARG A 397 21.80 -26.41 3.51
CA ARG A 397 22.15 -27.81 3.23
C ARG A 397 23.46 -27.96 2.45
N GLU A 398 23.72 -27.05 1.53
CA GLU A 398 24.94 -27.07 0.71
C GLU A 398 26.16 -26.71 1.56
N HIS A 399 26.07 -25.67 2.38
CA HIS A 399 27.20 -25.21 3.19
C HIS A 399 27.43 -26.07 4.44
N GLN A 400 26.40 -26.74 4.99
CA GLN A 400 26.58 -27.73 6.07
C GLN A 400 27.42 -28.94 5.64
N LYS A 401 27.46 -29.25 4.34
CA LYS A 401 28.28 -30.35 3.81
C LYS A 401 29.75 -29.96 3.60
N THR A 402 30.03 -28.65 3.51
CA THR A 402 31.36 -28.11 3.17
C THR A 402 32.08 -27.51 4.37
N ASN A 403 31.36 -27.01 5.39
CA ASN A 403 31.93 -26.34 6.56
C ASN A 403 31.26 -26.77 7.87
N GLU A 404 32.02 -27.36 8.81
CA GLU A 404 31.59 -27.71 10.19
C GLU A 404 31.17 -26.48 11.04
N LYS A 405 31.37 -25.25 10.56
CA LYS A 405 31.13 -23.99 11.30
C LYS A 405 29.72 -23.40 11.21
N LEU A 406 28.74 -24.11 10.64
CA LEU A 406 27.33 -23.64 10.60
C LEU A 406 26.56 -23.88 11.90
N SER A 407 27.19 -24.51 12.88
CA SER A 407 26.72 -24.68 14.24
C SER A 407 27.69 -23.97 15.19
N LEU A 408 27.45 -22.69 15.46
CA LEU A 408 28.05 -22.01 16.61
C LEU A 408 26.92 -21.52 17.51
N PHE A 409 26.19 -22.50 18.03
CA PHE A 409 25.81 -22.73 19.43
C PHE A 409 25.25 -24.14 19.56
#